data_AF-A0A4S2KJV6-F1
#
_entry.id   AF-A0A4S2KJV6-F1
#
_cell.length_a   1.000
_cell.length_b   1.000
_cell.length_c   1.000
_cell.angle_alpha   90.00
_cell.angle_beta   90.00
_cell.angle_gamma   90.00
#
_symmetry.space_group_name_H-M   'P 1'
#
loop_
_entity.id
_entity.type
_entity.pdbx_description
1 polymer ?
#
loop_
_entity_poly.entity_id
_entity_poly.type
_entity_poly.pdbx_seq_one_letter_code
_entity_poly.pdbx_strand_id
1 'polypeptide(L)'
;MLLKSFIKWINSSDVDNTLHERMLSQLAQCEFAQKKSRLVSNMSREELKSYEQLSKEIEIQIEKAKEDIEKTKAELQDAKRVRKNRIEYDVLAKVINEQPDRLETHIKLDTLQQELGALKEKSEQLEHKLEMRRKQFHVLISSIHSLQGMLDEGDEEMMDEGM
;
A
#
# COMPACT_ATOMS: atom_id res chain seq x y z
N MET A 1 17.81 -42.90 -71.13
CA MET A 1 19.10 -43.56 -71.46
C MET A 1 18.97 -45.08 -71.40
N LEU A 2 18.51 -45.65 -70.28
CA LEU A 2 18.19 -47.09 -70.14
C LEU A 2 17.40 -47.69 -71.32
N LEU A 3 16.28 -47.08 -71.70
CA LEU A 3 15.44 -47.56 -72.82
C LEU A 3 16.21 -47.64 -74.15
N LYS A 4 17.09 -46.67 -74.43
CA LYS A 4 17.92 -46.65 -75.64
C LYS A 4 18.99 -47.76 -75.60
N SER A 5 19.61 -47.99 -74.43
CA SER A 5 20.56 -49.08 -74.22
C SER A 5 19.90 -50.46 -74.34
N PHE A 6 18.66 -50.59 -73.85
CA PHE A 6 17.87 -51.81 -73.90
C PHE A 6 17.47 -52.19 -75.33
N ILE A 7 16.97 -51.22 -76.11
CA ILE A 7 16.66 -51.42 -77.53
C ILE A 7 17.92 -51.80 -78.32
N LYS A 8 19.07 -51.19 -78.00
CA LYS A 8 20.35 -51.52 -78.64
C LYS A 8 20.82 -52.94 -78.30
N TRP A 9 20.63 -53.38 -77.05
CA TRP A 9 21.00 -54.72 -76.58
C TRP A 9 20.13 -55.84 -77.19
N ILE A 10 18.85 -55.59 -77.41
CA ILE A 10 17.94 -56.55 -78.08
C ILE A 10 18.27 -56.71 -79.57
N ASN A 11 18.72 -55.64 -80.21
CA ASN A 11 19.01 -55.62 -81.65
C ASN A 11 20.46 -56.03 -81.99
N SER A 12 21.32 -56.30 -81.01
CA SER A 12 22.68 -56.81 -81.23
C SER A 12 22.66 -58.31 -81.50
N SER A 13 23.30 -58.75 -82.58
CA SER A 13 23.40 -60.16 -82.99
C SER A 13 24.34 -61.01 -82.11
N ASP A 14 25.11 -60.37 -81.23
CA ASP A 14 26.13 -60.98 -80.37
C ASP A 14 25.90 -60.59 -78.91
N VAL A 15 26.29 -61.44 -77.95
CA VAL A 15 25.98 -61.24 -76.52
C VAL A 15 26.91 -60.18 -75.91
N ASP A 16 26.48 -58.91 -75.93
CA ASP A 16 27.22 -57.80 -75.32
C ASP A 16 26.97 -57.74 -73.79
N ASN A 17 27.79 -58.48 -73.03
CA ASN A 17 27.76 -58.49 -71.56
C ASN A 17 28.08 -57.12 -70.94
N THR A 18 28.86 -56.28 -71.61
CA THR A 18 29.22 -54.95 -71.07
C THR A 18 28.05 -53.98 -71.10
N LEU A 19 27.23 -54.05 -72.17
CA LEU A 19 25.99 -53.28 -72.27
C LEU A 19 24.95 -53.77 -71.25
N HIS A 20 24.90 -55.09 -71.01
CA HIS A 20 24.05 -55.69 -69.98
C HIS A 20 24.40 -55.20 -68.56
N GLU A 21 25.67 -55.28 -68.16
CA GLU A 21 26.15 -54.77 -66.86
C GLU A 21 25.88 -53.26 -66.69
N ARG A 22 26.05 -52.48 -67.75
CA ARG A 22 25.76 -51.04 -67.73
C ARG A 22 24.28 -50.75 -67.52
N MET A 23 23.38 -51.55 -68.11
CA MET A 23 21.94 -51.43 -67.86
C MET A 23 21.58 -51.82 -66.44
N LEU A 24 22.15 -52.91 -65.90
CA LEU A 24 21.94 -53.30 -64.50
C LEU A 24 22.40 -52.21 -63.54
N SER A 25 23.56 -51.60 -63.78
CA SER A 25 24.07 -50.48 -62.98
C SER A 25 23.14 -49.26 -63.04
N GLN A 26 22.64 -48.91 -64.23
CA GLN A 26 21.68 -47.80 -64.37
C GLN A 26 20.35 -48.09 -63.68
N LEU A 27 19.86 -49.35 -63.73
CA LEU A 27 18.63 -49.76 -63.06
C LEU A 27 18.80 -49.69 -61.54
N ALA A 28 19.93 -50.18 -61.01
CA ALA A 28 20.27 -50.07 -59.58
C ALA A 28 20.35 -48.60 -59.12
N GLN A 29 20.89 -47.70 -59.94
CA GLN A 29 20.90 -46.26 -59.66
C GLN A 29 19.49 -45.66 -59.62
N CYS A 30 18.60 -46.05 -60.55
CA CYS A 30 17.20 -45.62 -60.54
C CYS A 30 16.46 -46.11 -59.30
N GLU A 31 16.64 -47.37 -58.91
CA GLU A 31 16.05 -47.93 -57.69
C GLU A 31 16.56 -47.21 -56.43
N PHE A 32 17.86 -46.94 -56.37
CA PHE A 32 18.46 -46.18 -55.26
C PHE A 32 17.88 -44.76 -55.19
N ALA A 33 17.81 -44.05 -56.32
CA ALA A 33 17.24 -42.71 -56.38
C ALA A 33 15.76 -42.69 -55.93
N GLN A 34 14.98 -43.69 -56.34
CA GLN A 34 13.58 -43.83 -55.92
C GLN A 34 13.47 -44.08 -54.40
N LYS A 35 14.27 -45.00 -53.86
CA LYS A 35 14.30 -45.28 -52.41
C LYS A 35 14.71 -44.04 -51.61
N LYS A 36 15.75 -43.32 -52.06
CA LYS A 36 16.21 -42.08 -51.45
C LYS A 36 15.11 -41.01 -51.48
N SER A 37 14.46 -40.80 -52.62
CA SER A 37 13.38 -39.82 -52.75
C SER A 37 12.21 -40.12 -51.81
N ARG A 38 11.86 -41.40 -51.66
CA ARG A 38 10.79 -41.83 -50.73
C ARG A 38 11.18 -41.58 -49.27
N LEU A 39 12.42 -41.86 -48.89
CA LEU A 39 12.90 -41.62 -47.53
C LEU A 39 12.90 -40.12 -47.22
N VAL A 40 13.41 -39.29 -48.12
CA VAL A 40 13.41 -37.83 -47.97
C VAL A 40 11.98 -37.31 -47.86
N SER A 41 11.06 -37.77 -48.71
CA SER A 41 9.65 -37.35 -48.63
C SER A 41 8.98 -37.73 -47.30
N ASN A 42 9.28 -38.92 -46.77
CA ASN A 42 8.77 -39.34 -45.46
C ASN A 42 9.34 -38.47 -44.33
N MET A 43 10.66 -38.23 -44.35
CA MET A 43 11.35 -37.38 -43.38
C MET A 43 10.79 -35.96 -43.39
N SER A 44 10.66 -35.32 -44.56
CA SER A 44 10.09 -33.97 -44.67
C SER A 44 8.65 -33.90 -44.17
N ARG A 45 7.86 -34.97 -44.33
CA ARG A 45 6.50 -35.03 -43.79
C ARG A 45 6.49 -35.11 -42.26
N GLU A 46 7.45 -35.81 -41.66
CA GLU A 46 7.60 -35.88 -40.20
C GLU A 46 8.10 -34.55 -39.63
N GLU A 47 9.07 -33.91 -40.29
CA GLU A 47 9.56 -32.58 -39.94
C GLU A 47 8.45 -31.54 -39.98
N LEU A 48 7.62 -31.52 -41.04
CA LEU A 48 6.46 -30.62 -41.14
C LEU A 48 5.51 -30.77 -39.95
N LYS A 49 5.20 -32.01 -39.55
CA LYS A 49 4.35 -32.27 -38.38
C LYS A 49 4.98 -31.76 -37.08
N SER A 50 6.30 -31.95 -36.93
CA SER A 50 7.02 -31.45 -35.76
C SER A 50 7.02 -29.92 -35.71
N TYR A 51 7.21 -29.25 -36.85
CA TYR A 51 7.13 -27.80 -36.93
C TYR A 51 5.72 -27.26 -36.66
N GLU A 52 4.67 -27.94 -37.14
CA GLU A 52 3.28 -27.58 -36.82
C GLU A 52 3.00 -27.70 -35.31
N GLN A 53 3.49 -28.75 -34.66
CA GLN A 53 3.37 -28.92 -33.22
C GLN A 53 4.13 -27.83 -32.46
N LEU A 54 5.36 -27.54 -32.86
CA LEU A 54 6.18 -26.50 -32.26
C LEU A 54 5.53 -25.11 -32.40
N SER A 55 4.94 -24.81 -33.57
CA SER A 55 4.22 -23.55 -33.80
C SER A 55 3.05 -23.40 -32.83
N LYS A 56 2.25 -24.45 -32.65
CA LYS A 56 1.12 -24.45 -31.71
C LYS A 56 1.58 -24.26 -30.26
N GLU A 57 2.67 -24.92 -29.87
CA GLU A 57 3.25 -24.77 -28.54
C GLU A 57 3.72 -23.33 -28.29
N ILE A 58 4.38 -22.72 -29.28
CA ILE A 58 4.80 -21.32 -29.21
C ILE A 58 3.59 -20.39 -29.08
N GLU A 59 2.51 -20.62 -29.85
CA GLU A 59 1.27 -19.83 -29.74
C GLU A 59 0.66 -19.91 -28.33
N ILE A 60 0.59 -21.10 -27.74
CA ILE A 60 0.09 -21.29 -26.37
C ILE A 60 0.97 -20.55 -25.36
N GLN A 61 2.29 -20.64 -25.50
CA GLN A 61 3.22 -19.93 -24.61
C GLN A 61 3.12 -18.41 -24.74
N ILE A 62 2.93 -17.89 -25.97
CA ILE A 62 2.70 -16.47 -26.21
C ILE A 62 1.42 -16.02 -25.52
N GLU A 63 0.33 -16.77 -25.65
CA GLU A 63 -0.93 -16.38 -25.03
C GLU A 63 -0.84 -16.40 -23.51
N LYS A 64 -0.22 -17.44 -22.93
CA LYS A 64 0.05 -17.50 -21.49
C LYS A 64 0.91 -16.31 -21.02
N ALA A 65 1.96 -15.95 -21.77
CA ALA A 65 2.80 -14.81 -21.43
C ALA A 65 2.01 -13.48 -21.45
N LYS A 66 1.06 -13.31 -22.37
CA LYS A 66 0.18 -12.14 -22.37
C LYS A 66 -0.73 -12.10 -21.14
N GLU A 67 -1.32 -13.23 -20.77
CA GLU A 67 -2.14 -13.35 -19.56
C GLU A 67 -1.32 -12.98 -18.30
N ASP A 68 -0.09 -13.51 -18.19
CA ASP A 68 0.82 -13.22 -17.09
C ASP A 68 1.21 -11.73 -17.03
N ILE A 69 1.41 -11.08 -18.18
CA ILE A 69 1.67 -9.64 -18.27
C ILE A 69 0.48 -8.84 -17.74
N GLU A 70 -0.74 -9.13 -18.19
CA GLU A 70 -1.91 -8.38 -17.73
C GLU A 70 -2.19 -8.61 -16.24
N LYS A 71 -1.97 -9.82 -15.73
CA LYS A 71 -2.04 -10.10 -14.29
C LYS A 71 -1.00 -9.30 -13.51
N THR A 72 0.26 -9.33 -13.92
CA THR A 72 1.35 -8.61 -13.24
C THR A 72 1.13 -7.09 -13.26
N LYS A 73 0.53 -6.57 -14.33
CA LYS A 73 0.15 -5.16 -14.45
C LYS A 73 -0.95 -4.76 -13.47
N ALA A 74 -1.96 -5.60 -13.28
CA ALA A 74 -2.99 -5.38 -12.27
C ALA A 74 -2.39 -5.40 -10.85
N GLU A 75 -1.56 -6.40 -10.54
CA GLU A 75 -0.85 -6.51 -9.26
C GLU A 75 0.04 -5.28 -8.99
N LEU A 76 0.72 -4.78 -10.02
CA LEU A 76 1.54 -3.57 -9.92
C LEU A 76 0.69 -2.32 -9.59
N GLN A 77 -0.49 -2.19 -10.19
CA GLN A 77 -1.39 -1.07 -9.89
C GLN A 77 -1.88 -1.13 -8.44
N ASP A 78 -2.25 -2.31 -7.97
CA ASP A 78 -2.66 -2.51 -6.57
C ASP A 78 -1.51 -2.22 -5.60
N ALA A 79 -0.30 -2.72 -5.89
CA ALA A 79 0.88 -2.45 -5.09
C ALA A 79 1.21 -0.93 -5.03
N LYS A 80 1.06 -0.21 -6.14
CA LYS A 80 1.19 1.26 -6.16
C LYS A 80 0.15 1.94 -5.29
N ARG A 81 -1.11 1.48 -5.31
CA ARG A 81 -2.18 2.01 -4.46
C ARG A 81 -1.87 1.79 -2.97
N VAL A 82 -1.46 0.57 -2.59
CA VAL A 82 -1.08 0.27 -1.19
C VAL A 82 0.09 1.14 -0.75
N ARG A 83 1.11 1.31 -1.61
CA ARG A 83 2.24 2.20 -1.32
C ARG A 83 1.80 3.65 -1.11
N LYS A 84 0.92 4.17 -1.96
CA LYS A 84 0.37 5.53 -1.81
C LYS A 84 -0.36 5.68 -0.47
N ASN A 85 -1.25 4.77 -0.15
CA ASN A 85 -2.00 4.78 1.11
C ASN A 85 -1.04 4.73 2.32
N ARG A 86 -0.01 3.88 2.26
CA ARG A 86 0.99 3.79 3.33
C ARG A 86 1.74 5.11 3.53
N ILE A 87 2.12 5.79 2.45
CA ILE A 87 2.78 7.10 2.53
C ILE A 87 1.83 8.13 3.17
N GLU A 88 0.56 8.15 2.78
CA GLU A 88 -0.44 9.05 3.38
C GLU A 88 -0.61 8.78 4.87
N TYR A 89 -0.66 7.51 5.29
CA TYR A 89 -0.69 7.15 6.71
C TYR A 89 0.58 7.54 7.45
N ASP A 90 1.76 7.33 6.87
CA ASP A 90 3.03 7.73 7.49
C ASP A 90 3.12 9.25 7.67
N VAL A 91 2.63 10.03 6.69
CA VAL A 91 2.54 11.50 6.81
C VAL A 91 1.58 11.90 7.93
N LEU A 92 0.39 11.30 8.00
CA LEU A 92 -0.57 11.60 9.05
C LEU A 92 -0.05 11.21 10.44
N ALA A 93 0.62 10.05 10.54
CA ALA A 93 1.22 9.59 11.79
C ALA A 93 2.32 10.53 12.28
N LYS A 94 3.13 11.11 11.38
CA LYS A 94 4.10 12.15 11.76
C LYS A 94 3.44 13.37 12.37
N VAL A 95 2.38 13.89 11.74
CA VAL A 95 1.62 15.04 12.27
C VAL A 95 0.97 14.72 13.62
N ILE A 96 0.45 13.50 13.79
CA ILE A 96 -0.12 13.05 15.07
C ILE A 96 0.96 12.98 16.15
N ASN A 97 2.16 12.48 15.83
CA ASN A 97 3.27 12.38 16.78
C ASN A 97 3.88 13.74 17.18
N GLU A 98 3.63 14.80 16.41
CA GLU A 98 3.99 16.17 16.82
C GLU A 98 3.10 16.69 17.96
N GLN A 99 1.90 16.11 18.11
CA GLN A 99 0.98 16.47 19.20
C GLN A 99 1.35 15.73 20.49
N PRO A 100 1.14 16.35 21.66
CA PRO A 100 1.41 15.69 22.94
C PRO A 100 0.51 14.46 23.12
N ASP A 101 1.00 13.51 23.91
CA ASP A 101 0.25 12.29 24.15
C ASP A 101 -1.11 12.62 24.79
N ARG A 102 -2.14 11.91 24.30
CA ARG A 102 -3.51 12.18 24.68
C ARG A 102 -3.75 11.87 26.16
N LEU A 103 -3.14 10.80 26.68
CA LEU A 103 -3.28 10.41 28.08
C LEU A 103 -2.65 11.46 28.98
N GLU A 104 -1.41 11.88 28.69
CA GLU A 104 -0.74 12.94 29.44
C GLU A 104 -1.52 14.25 29.43
N THR A 105 -2.08 14.62 28.27
CA THR A 105 -2.88 15.84 28.14
C THR A 105 -4.16 15.76 28.98
N HIS A 106 -4.83 14.61 29.02
CA HIS A 106 -6.00 14.40 29.87
C HIS A 106 -5.65 14.48 31.36
N ILE A 107 -4.55 13.86 31.79
CA ILE A 107 -4.10 13.94 33.19
C ILE A 107 -3.83 15.39 33.59
N LYS A 108 -3.12 16.16 32.75
CA LYS A 108 -2.85 17.59 32.99
C LYS A 108 -4.14 18.41 33.09
N LEU A 109 -5.12 18.09 32.25
CA LEU A 109 -6.42 18.75 32.24
C LEU A 109 -7.17 18.48 33.54
N ASP A 110 -7.25 17.22 33.97
CA ASP A 110 -7.89 16.82 35.23
C ASP A 110 -7.23 17.47 36.44
N THR A 111 -5.88 17.53 36.48
CA THR A 111 -5.16 18.21 37.55
C THR A 111 -5.44 19.70 37.59
N LEU A 112 -5.42 20.38 36.44
CA LEU A 112 -5.72 21.82 36.34
C LEU A 112 -7.17 22.11 36.78
N GLN A 113 -8.09 21.20 36.47
CA GLN A 113 -9.50 21.34 36.81
C GLN A 113 -9.74 21.19 38.32
N GLN A 114 -9.01 20.28 38.98
CA GLN A 114 -9.00 20.17 40.45
C GLN A 114 -8.39 21.42 41.10
N GLU A 115 -7.25 21.91 40.60
CA GLU A 115 -6.60 23.13 41.11
C GLU A 115 -7.50 24.35 40.98
N LEU A 116 -8.18 24.51 39.84
CA LEU A 116 -9.18 25.56 39.62
C LEU A 116 -10.33 25.47 40.62
N GLY A 117 -10.82 24.26 40.89
CA GLY A 117 -11.86 24.03 41.91
C GLY A 117 -11.41 24.48 43.29
N ALA A 118 -10.22 24.06 43.71
CA ALA A 118 -9.64 24.42 45.00
C ALA A 118 -9.38 25.94 45.11
N LEU A 119 -8.90 26.58 44.04
CA LEU A 119 -8.69 28.04 44.03
C LEU A 119 -10.00 28.80 44.16
N LYS A 120 -11.06 28.36 43.47
CA LYS A 120 -12.39 28.97 43.58
C LYS A 120 -12.93 28.87 44.99
N GLU A 121 -12.86 27.69 45.60
CA GLU A 121 -13.31 27.50 46.98
C GLU A 121 -12.52 28.39 47.95
N LYS A 122 -11.19 28.46 47.79
CA LYS A 122 -10.35 29.34 48.61
C LYS A 122 -10.69 30.82 48.42
N SER A 123 -11.00 31.24 47.19
CA SER A 123 -11.44 32.60 46.89
C SER A 123 -12.76 32.92 47.60
N GLU A 124 -13.76 32.04 47.49
CA GLU A 124 -15.06 32.20 48.17
C GLU A 124 -14.90 32.26 49.70
N GLN A 125 -14.05 31.40 50.27
CA GLN A 125 -13.75 31.43 51.70
C GLN A 125 -13.08 32.75 52.14
N LEU A 126 -12.15 33.28 51.34
CA LEU A 126 -11.50 34.55 51.62
C LEU A 126 -12.48 35.71 51.53
N GLU A 127 -13.34 35.72 50.52
CA GLU A 127 -14.37 36.73 50.32
C GLU A 127 -15.37 36.73 51.48
N HIS A 128 -15.81 35.55 51.92
CA HIS A 128 -16.64 35.41 53.11
C HIS A 128 -15.96 35.95 54.38
N LYS A 129 -14.68 35.63 54.60
CA LYS A 129 -13.90 36.18 55.73
C LYS A 129 -13.78 37.70 55.67
N LEU A 130 -13.58 38.25 54.48
CA LEU A 130 -13.45 39.69 54.26
C LEU A 130 -14.77 40.40 54.58
N GLU A 131 -15.89 39.84 54.13
CA GLU A 131 -17.23 40.34 54.43
C GLU A 131 -17.55 40.27 55.94
N MET A 132 -17.19 39.18 56.61
CA MET A 132 -17.34 39.08 58.07
C MET A 132 -16.51 40.15 58.80
N ARG A 133 -15.28 40.42 58.37
CA ARG A 133 -14.47 41.51 58.94
C ARG A 133 -15.08 42.88 58.68
N ARG A 134 -15.63 43.14 57.49
CA ARG A 134 -16.34 44.40 57.19
C ARG A 134 -17.50 44.62 58.15
N LYS A 135 -18.30 43.58 58.42
CA LYS A 135 -19.38 43.63 59.41
C LYS A 135 -18.87 43.89 60.82
N GLN A 136 -17.80 43.22 61.25
CA GLN A 136 -17.17 43.46 62.56
C GLN A 136 -16.66 44.90 62.71
N PHE A 137 -16.02 45.45 61.69
CA PHE A 137 -15.59 46.85 61.68
C PHE A 137 -16.77 47.82 61.76
N HIS A 138 -17.87 47.53 61.05
CA HIS A 138 -19.06 48.36 61.11
C HIS A 138 -19.68 48.38 62.52
N VAL A 139 -19.74 47.23 63.20
CA VAL A 139 -20.17 47.15 64.61
C VAL A 139 -19.25 47.98 65.51
N LEU A 140 -17.93 47.82 65.38
CA LEU A 140 -16.95 48.61 66.14
C LEU A 140 -17.12 50.12 65.95
N ILE A 141 -17.29 50.58 64.71
CA ILE A 141 -17.52 52.00 64.40
C ILE A 141 -18.84 52.48 65.03
N SER A 142 -19.91 51.69 64.93
CA SER A 142 -21.20 52.01 65.56
C SER A 142 -21.08 52.12 67.08
N SER A 143 -20.35 51.19 67.72
CA SER A 143 -20.07 51.25 69.16
C SER A 143 -19.22 52.47 69.54
N ILE A 144 -18.23 52.86 68.73
CA ILE A 144 -17.45 54.08 68.95
C ILE A 144 -18.35 55.31 68.86
N HIS A 145 -19.21 55.41 67.83
CA HIS A 145 -20.15 56.52 67.72
C HIS A 145 -21.14 56.56 68.88
N SER A 146 -21.62 55.41 69.35
CA SER A 146 -22.50 55.34 70.53
C SER A 146 -21.80 55.79 71.80
N LEU A 147 -20.54 55.39 72.01
CA LEU A 147 -19.75 55.84 73.15
C LEU A 147 -19.42 57.33 73.08
N GLN A 148 -19.14 57.85 71.88
CA GLN A 148 -18.97 59.28 71.66
C GLN A 148 -20.25 60.05 71.98
N GLY A 149 -21.41 59.57 71.53
CA GLY A 149 -22.71 60.15 71.89
C GLY A 149 -22.97 60.15 73.39
N MET A 150 -22.67 59.05 74.09
CA MET A 150 -22.79 58.99 75.56
C MET A 150 -21.82 59.92 76.29
N LEU A 151 -20.63 60.16 75.74
CA LEU A 151 -19.67 61.13 76.28
C LEU A 151 -20.15 62.57 76.06
N ASP A 152 -20.70 62.87 74.88
CA ASP A 152 -21.29 64.19 74.58
C ASP A 152 -22.53 64.46 75.45
N GLU A 153 -23.39 63.45 75.69
CA GLU A 153 -24.55 63.54 76.61
C GLU A 153 -24.10 63.70 78.08
N GLY A 154 -23.03 63.04 78.51
CA GLY A 154 -22.47 63.19 79.85
C GLY A 154 -21.81 64.55 80.10
N ASP A 155 -21.22 65.16 79.07
CA ASP A 155 -20.69 66.52 79.15
C ASP A 155 -21.82 67.58 79.18
N GLU A 156 -23.00 67.30 78.60
CA GLU A 156 -24.20 68.13 78.73
C GLU A 156 -24.84 68.04 80.13
N GLU A 157 -24.92 66.84 80.74
CA GLU A 157 -25.42 66.67 82.12
C GLU A 157 -24.49 67.31 83.17
N MET A 158 -23.16 67.27 82.96
CA MET A 158 -22.18 67.94 83.82
C MET A 158 -22.18 69.47 83.67
N MET A 159 -22.74 70.01 82.58
CA MET A 159 -23.00 71.44 82.42
C MET A 159 -24.33 71.89 83.02
N ASP A 160 -25.32 70.98 83.16
CA ASP A 160 -26.63 71.27 83.78
C ASP A 160 -26.61 71.16 85.32
N GLU A 161 -25.76 70.30 85.91
CA GLU A 161 -25.55 70.27 87.38
C GLU A 161 -24.65 71.41 87.91
N GLY A 162 -24.12 72.24 87.02
CA GLY A 162 -23.22 73.37 87.33
C GLY A 162 -23.86 74.76 87.33
N MET A 163 -25.19 74.89 87.15
CA MET A 163 -25.93 76.17 87.23
C MET A 163 -26.96 76.22 88.35
#